data_AF-A0A134B0C4-F1
#
_entry.id   AF-A0A134B0C4-F1
#
_cell.length_a   1.000
_cell.length_b   1.000
_cell.length_c   1.000
_cell.angle_alpha   90.00
_cell.angle_beta   90.00
_cell.angle_gamma   90.00
#
_symmetry.space_group_name_H-M   'P 1'
#
loop_
_entity.id
_entity.type
_entity.pdbx_description
1 polymer ?
#
loop_
_entity_poly.entity_id
_entity_poly.type
_entity_poly.pdbx_seq_one_letter_code
_entity_poly.pdbx_strand_id
1 'polypeptide(L)'
;MTAICTSVEEADGSWLYRFEHQTDAELARKGYITVEKGSITVNGVSLTVCNSEKTSFGVAIIPYTHEHTNFKHIQVGTVVNLEFDIVGKYLCKMNEYAL
;
A
#
# COMPACT_ATOMS: atom_id res chain seq x y z
N MET A 1 -10.19 1.29 -2.55
CA MET A 1 -10.14 0.73 -1.18
C MET A 1 -9.42 1.73 -0.30
N THR A 2 -9.56 1.68 1.02
CA THR A 2 -8.89 2.62 1.93
C THR A 2 -8.01 1.90 2.95
N ALA A 3 -7.00 2.61 3.45
CA ALA A 3 -6.20 2.23 4.61
C ALA A 3 -6.15 3.37 5.62
N ILE A 4 -5.79 3.04 6.86
CA ILE A 4 -5.44 4.00 7.90
C ILE A 4 -3.92 3.99 8.07
N CYS A 5 -3.30 5.15 8.14
CA CYS A 5 -1.91 5.27 8.56
C CYS A 5 -1.79 4.93 10.05
N THR A 6 -1.00 3.92 10.40
CA THR A 6 -0.84 3.45 11.79
C THR A 6 0.50 3.84 12.41
N SER A 7 1.53 4.11 11.60
CA SER A 7 2.85 4.60 12.06
C SER A 7 3.47 5.53 11.00
N VAL A 8 4.22 6.52 11.49
CA VAL A 8 5.13 7.38 10.71
C VAL A 8 6.41 7.54 11.54
N GLU A 9 7.53 7.03 11.03
CA GLU A 9 8.83 7.06 11.70
C GLU A 9 9.86 7.73 10.81
N GLU A 10 10.52 8.78 11.30
CA GLU A 10 11.64 9.40 10.60
C GLU A 10 12.91 8.56 10.79
N ALA A 11 13.60 8.25 9.71
CA ALA A 11 14.82 7.47 9.66
C ALA A 11 15.79 8.12 8.67
N ASP A 12 16.80 8.81 9.19
CA ASP A 12 17.90 9.43 8.43
C ASP A 12 17.42 10.31 7.25
N GLY A 13 16.40 11.15 7.50
CA GLY A 13 15.82 12.05 6.49
C GLY A 13 14.85 11.37 5.51
N SER A 14 14.57 10.08 5.69
CA SER A 14 13.43 9.40 5.05
C SER A 14 12.36 9.10 6.09
N TRP A 15 11.17 8.68 5.64
CA TRP A 15 10.06 8.31 6.52
C TRP A 15 9.59 6.90 6.21
N LEU A 16 9.41 6.10 7.25
CA LEU A 16 8.75 4.82 7.19
C LEU A 16 7.29 5.00 7.60
N TYR A 17 6.39 4.79 6.65
CA TYR A 17 4.95 4.79 6.90
C TYR A 17 4.47 3.35 6.99
N ARG A 18 3.53 3.10 7.91
CA ARG A 18 2.77 1.84 7.97
C ARG A 18 1.29 2.12 7.76
N PHE A 19 0.65 1.30 6.94
CA PHE A 19 -0.76 1.39 6.59
C PHE A 19 -1.46 0.08 6.90
N GLU A 20 -2.67 0.16 7.46
CA GLU A 20 -3.54 -0.98 7.73
C GLU A 20 -4.83 -0.86 6.92
N HIS A 21 -5.24 -1.95 6.27
CA HIS A 21 -6.44 -2.03 5.44
C HIS A 21 -7.28 -3.26 5.78
N GLN A 22 -8.57 -3.17 5.51
CA GLN A 22 -9.51 -4.28 5.71
C GLN A 22 -9.59 -5.13 4.46
N THR A 23 -8.62 -6.03 4.27
CA THR A 23 -8.72 -7.09 3.25
C THR A 23 -9.17 -8.38 3.92
N ASP A 24 -10.36 -8.83 3.55
CA ASP A 24 -10.85 -10.16 3.90
C ASP A 24 -10.40 -11.23 2.87
N ALA A 25 -10.77 -12.48 3.13
CA ALA A 25 -10.42 -13.60 2.24
C ALA A 25 -11.10 -13.52 0.86
N GLU A 26 -12.18 -12.77 0.69
CA GLU A 26 -12.84 -12.59 -0.60
C GLU A 26 -12.09 -11.56 -1.46
N LEU A 27 -11.73 -10.43 -0.86
CA LEU A 27 -10.91 -9.40 -1.49
C LEU A 27 -9.51 -9.91 -1.83
N ALA A 28 -8.88 -10.68 -0.94
CA ALA A 28 -7.59 -11.30 -1.23
C ALA A 28 -7.65 -12.21 -2.47
N ARG A 29 -8.73 -12.99 -2.62
CA ARG A 29 -8.96 -13.86 -3.80
C ARG A 29 -9.20 -13.07 -5.09
N LYS A 30 -9.62 -11.81 -4.99
CA LYS A 30 -9.78 -10.88 -6.12
C LYS A 30 -8.49 -10.08 -6.43
N GLY A 31 -7.37 -10.41 -5.78
CA GLY A 31 -6.07 -9.78 -6.04
C GLY A 31 -5.82 -8.47 -5.28
N TYR A 32 -6.61 -8.16 -4.25
CA TYR A 32 -6.37 -7.00 -3.37
C TYR A 32 -5.34 -7.35 -2.27
N ILE A 33 -4.15 -7.72 -2.71
CA ILE A 33 -3.02 -8.11 -1.86
C ILE A 33 -1.78 -7.29 -2.20
N THR A 34 -0.94 -7.05 -1.21
CA THR A 34 0.42 -6.56 -1.43
C THR A 34 1.39 -7.73 -1.51
N VAL A 35 2.53 -7.50 -2.16
CA VAL A 35 3.66 -8.43 -2.17
C VAL A 35 4.92 -7.66 -1.78
N GLU A 36 5.84 -8.33 -1.07
CA GLU A 36 7.11 -7.71 -0.68
C GLU A 36 7.87 -7.23 -1.92
N LYS A 37 8.33 -5.98 -1.90
CA LYS A 37 8.95 -5.28 -3.05
C LYS A 37 8.04 -5.09 -4.27
N GLY A 38 6.73 -5.35 -4.14
CA GLY A 38 5.74 -5.02 -5.15
C GLY A 38 5.38 -3.54 -5.18
N SER A 39 4.52 -3.18 -6.13
CA SER A 39 4.00 -1.81 -6.28
C SER A 39 2.68 -1.63 -5.54
N ILE A 40 2.48 -0.44 -4.98
CA ILE A 40 1.19 0.01 -4.48
C ILE A 40 1.06 1.51 -4.70
N THR A 41 -0.17 1.98 -4.94
CA THR A 41 -0.45 3.41 -4.99
C THR A 41 -1.14 3.86 -3.71
N VAL A 42 -0.62 4.91 -3.07
CA VAL A 42 -1.27 5.57 -1.92
C VAL A 42 -1.61 7.00 -2.32
N ASN A 43 -2.91 7.33 -2.35
CA ASN A 43 -3.41 8.63 -2.82
C ASN A 43 -2.85 9.04 -4.21
N GLY A 44 -2.68 8.09 -5.12
CA GLY A 44 -2.14 8.35 -6.47
C GLY A 44 -0.59 8.40 -6.55
N VAL A 45 0.13 8.28 -5.42
CA VAL A 45 1.60 8.19 -5.40
C VAL A 45 2.02 6.72 -5.51
N SER A 46 2.78 6.38 -6.56
CA SER A 46 3.34 5.03 -6.77
C SER A 46 4.51 4.78 -5.83
N LEU A 47 4.47 3.66 -5.11
CA LEU A 47 5.41 3.33 -4.04
C LEU A 47 5.78 1.84 -4.08
N THR A 48 6.93 1.53 -3.49
CA THR A 48 7.40 0.16 -3.29
C THR A 48 7.00 -0.32 -1.90
N VAL A 49 6.33 -1.47 -1.83
CA VAL A 49 5.94 -2.12 -0.59
C VAL A 49 7.15 -2.68 0.15
N CYS A 50 7.22 -2.44 1.47
CA CYS A 50 8.04 -3.18 2.42
C CYS A 50 7.20 -3.73 3.56
N ASN A 51 7.70 -4.74 4.28
CA ASN A 51 7.02 -5.35 5.42
C ASN A 51 5.56 -5.74 5.09
N SER A 52 5.36 -6.43 3.97
CA SER A 52 4.04 -6.84 3.51
C SER A 52 3.44 -7.90 4.43
N GLU A 53 2.26 -7.63 4.98
CA GLU A 53 1.46 -8.54 5.79
C GLU A 53 0.06 -8.71 5.17
N LYS A 54 -0.82 -9.50 5.82
CA LYS A 54 -2.16 -9.80 5.27
C LYS A 54 -3.07 -8.57 5.18
N THR A 55 -2.99 -7.69 6.16
CA THR A 55 -3.87 -6.52 6.32
C THR A 55 -3.09 -5.24 6.52
N SER A 56 -1.77 -5.27 6.36
CA SER A 56 -0.93 -4.08 6.50
C SER A 56 0.30 -4.17 5.64
N PHE A 57 0.87 -3.01 5.35
CA PHE A 57 2.12 -2.89 4.62
C PHE A 57 2.86 -1.62 5.05
N GLY A 58 4.15 -1.57 4.78
CA GLY A 58 4.98 -0.40 4.93
C GLY A 58 5.42 0.18 3.59
N VAL A 59 5.83 1.44 3.62
CA VAL A 59 6.53 2.12 2.51
C VAL A 59 7.61 3.05 3.07
N ALA A 60 8.72 3.16 2.36
CA ALA A 60 9.77 4.13 2.64
C ALA A 60 9.63 5.33 1.71
N ILE A 61 9.59 6.53 2.28
CA ILE A 61 9.37 7.79 1.56
C ILE A 61 10.63 8.63 1.66
N ILE A 62 11.17 8.98 0.50
CA ILE A 62 12.34 9.86 0.36
C ILE A 62 11.93 11.34 0.48
N PRO A 63 12.87 12.25 0.80
CA PRO A 63 12.63 13.70 0.90
C PRO A 63 11.78 14.28 -0.23
N TYR A 64 12.16 14.00 -1.48
CA TYR A 64 11.47 14.57 -2.62
C TYR A 64 9.97 14.21 -2.64
N THR A 65 9.64 12.93 -2.48
CA THR A 65 8.25 12.45 -2.44
C THR A 65 7.50 13.02 -1.24
N HIS A 66 8.14 13.10 -0.07
CA HIS A 66 7.52 13.67 1.12
C HIS A 66 7.14 15.15 0.89
N GLU A 67 8.07 15.95 0.36
CA GLU A 67 7.91 17.40 0.17
C GLU A 67 6.94 17.77 -0.96
N HIS A 68 6.92 16.99 -2.04
CA HIS A 68 6.21 17.32 -3.29
C HIS A 68 4.89 16.57 -3.46
N THR A 69 4.49 15.73 -2.51
CA THR A 69 3.19 15.05 -2.52
C THR A 69 2.40 15.35 -1.25
N ASN A 70 1.22 14.74 -1.09
CA ASN A 70 0.44 14.87 0.13
C ASN A 70 1.03 14.08 1.31
N PHE A 71 2.11 13.32 1.13
CA PHE A 71 2.72 12.53 2.20
C PHE A 71 3.14 13.38 3.41
N LYS A 72 3.65 14.60 3.21
CA LYS A 72 3.94 15.55 4.31
C LYS A 72 2.75 15.92 5.20
N HIS A 73 1.53 15.58 4.79
CA HIS A 73 0.30 15.83 5.54
C HIS A 73 -0.33 14.56 6.11
N ILE A 74 0.21 13.37 5.78
CA ILE A 74 -0.26 12.10 6.31
C ILE A 74 0.33 11.93 7.71
N GLN A 75 -0.54 11.70 8.67
CA GLN A 75 -0.19 11.42 10.06
C GLN A 75 -0.93 10.16 10.53
N VAL A 76 -0.55 9.64 11.69
CA VAL A 76 -1.26 8.50 12.29
C VAL A 76 -2.75 8.82 12.41
N GLY A 77 -3.60 7.89 11.96
CA GLY A 77 -5.05 8.05 11.89
C GLY A 77 -5.57 8.61 10.55
N THR A 78 -4.71 9.13 9.66
CA THR A 78 -5.13 9.58 8.33
C THR A 78 -5.63 8.41 7.48
N VAL A 79 -6.83 8.56 6.91
CA VAL A 79 -7.36 7.62 5.91
C VAL A 79 -6.80 7.97 4.54
N VAL A 80 -6.31 6.97 3.81
CA VAL A 80 -5.74 7.10 2.47
C VAL A 80 -6.43 6.18 1.48
N ASN A 81 -6.45 6.58 0.21
CA ASN A 81 -6.92 5.75 -0.88
C ASN A 81 -5.80 4.80 -1.34
N LEU A 82 -6.17 3.54 -1.56
CA LEU A 82 -5.29 2.50 -2.06
C LEU A 82 -5.70 2.03 -3.45
N GLU A 83 -4.69 1.87 -4.31
CA GLU A 83 -4.78 1.13 -5.56
C GLU A 83 -3.72 0.03 -5.53
N PHE A 84 -4.21 -1.22 -5.57
CA PHE A 84 -3.36 -2.41 -5.61
C PHE A 84 -2.84 -2.67 -7.01
N ASP A 85 -1.68 -3.31 -7.11
CA ASP A 85 -1.08 -3.70 -8.38
C ASP A 85 -2.08 -4.50 -9.23
N ILE A 86 -2.22 -4.07 -10.49
CA ILE A 86 -3.12 -4.70 -11.45
C ILE A 86 -2.68 -6.13 -11.78
N VAL A 87 -1.39 -6.45 -11.67
CA VAL A 87 -0.86 -7.80 -11.93
C VAL A 87 -1.54 -8.84 -11.04
N GLY A 88 -1.73 -8.55 -9.75
CA GLY A 88 -2.41 -9.45 -8.82
C GLY A 88 -3.85 -9.73 -9.27
N LYS A 89 -4.57 -8.69 -9.72
CA LYS A 89 -5.94 -8.85 -10.24
C LYS A 89 -5.99 -9.67 -11.52
N TYR A 90 -5.05 -9.45 -12.46
CA TYR A 90 -4.98 -10.26 -13.68
C TYR A 90 -4.70 -11.72 -13.39
N LEU A 91 -3.77 -12.04 -12.48
CA LEU A 91 -3.47 -13.41 -12.09
C LEU A 91 -4.69 -14.11 -11.48
N CYS A 92 -5.37 -13.46 -10.54
CA CYS A 92 -6.61 -13.98 -9.97
C CYS A 92 -7.69 -14.19 -11.04
N LYS A 93 -7.85 -13.22 -11.95
CA LYS A 93 -8.84 -13.29 -13.02
C LYS A 93 -8.53 -14.40 -14.03
N MET A 94 -7.28 -14.61 -14.38
CA MET A 94 -6.85 -15.72 -15.23
C MET A 94 -7.13 -17.07 -14.56
N ASN A 95 -6.87 -17.18 -13.26
CA ASN A 95 -7.15 -18.41 -12.51
C ASN A 95 -8.67 -18.73 -12.43
N GLU A 96 -9.54 -17.72 -12.44
CA GLU A 96 -11.01 -17.94 -12.55
C GLU A 96 -11.42 -18.55 -13.90
N TYR A 97 -10.72 -18.21 -14.99
CA TYR A 97 -11.01 -18.75 -16.34
C TYR A 97 -10.29 -20.08 -16.63
N ALA A 98 -9.28 -20.43 -15.83
CA ALA A 98 -8.55 -21.68 -15.95
C ALA A 98 -9.27 -22.88 -15.29
N LEU A 99 -10.41 -22.62 -14.63
CA LEU A 99 -11.34 -23.59 -14.05
C LEU A 99 -12.60 -23.70 -14.93
#